data_AF-A0A947IBG6-F1
#
_entry.id   AF-A0A947IBG6-F1
#
_cell.length_a   1.000
_cell.length_b   1.000
_cell.length_c   1.000
_cell.angle_alpha   90.00
_cell.angle_beta   90.00
_cell.angle_gamma   90.00
#
_symmetry.space_group_name_H-M   'P 1'
#
loop_
_entity.id
_entity.type
_entity.pdbx_description
1 polymer ?
#
loop_
_entity_poly.entity_id
_entity_poly.type
_entity_poly.pdbx_seq_one_letter_code
_entity_poly.pdbx_strand_id
1 'polypeptide(L)'
;MHTYTEKLRIVSWEVIGFGLVVVFLWLDEIFDLPHYLLGAPATPINWSESLLETAYIFLLAFMITRMSRRILRRLRYLEAFLRVCSHCHRVLADGAWVPMEQYLGEQAEIRVSRGLCPDCEKNLYSS
;
A
#
# COMPACT_ATOMS: atom_id res chain seq x y z
N MET A 1 -1.84 -11.90 -1.65
CA MET A 1 -2.35 -10.90 -2.64
C MET A 1 -2.88 -9.61 -2.01
N HIS A 2 -3.51 -9.64 -0.81
CA HIS A 2 -4.20 -8.51 -0.15
C HIS A 2 -3.31 -7.27 0.11
N THR A 3 -2.05 -7.45 0.49
CA THR A 3 -1.15 -6.33 0.80
C THR A 3 -0.68 -5.56 -0.44
N TYR A 4 -0.80 -6.11 -1.65
CA TYR A 4 -0.41 -5.39 -2.88
C TYR A 4 -1.50 -4.42 -3.33
N THR A 5 -2.77 -4.87 -3.28
CA THR A 5 -3.93 -4.04 -3.63
C THR A 5 -4.12 -2.87 -2.66
N GLU A 6 -3.85 -3.07 -1.37
CA GLU A 6 -3.89 -1.98 -0.38
C GLU A 6 -2.82 -0.90 -0.64
N LYS A 7 -1.63 -1.28 -1.09
CA LYS A 7 -0.56 -0.32 -1.42
C LYS A 7 -0.90 0.54 -2.62
N LEU A 8 -1.48 -0.08 -3.66
CA LEU A 8 -1.98 0.65 -4.83
C LEU A 8 -3.11 1.60 -4.42
N ARG A 9 -4.03 1.17 -3.55
CA ARG A 9 -5.10 2.03 -3.04
C ARG A 9 -4.57 3.25 -2.28
N ILE A 10 -3.59 3.08 -1.38
CA ILE A 10 -3.01 4.20 -0.61
C ILE A 10 -2.38 5.23 -1.55
N VAL A 11 -1.55 4.81 -2.49
CA VAL A 11 -0.90 5.71 -3.44
C VAL A 11 -1.92 6.39 -4.37
N SER A 12 -2.97 5.69 -4.80
CA SER A 12 -4.04 6.29 -5.61
C SER A 12 -4.79 7.37 -4.84
N TRP A 13 -5.11 7.15 -3.56
CA TRP A 13 -5.76 8.16 -2.72
C TRP A 13 -4.89 9.39 -2.48
N GLU A 14 -3.58 9.21 -2.28
CA GLU A 14 -2.64 10.35 -2.20
C GLU A 14 -2.68 11.19 -3.48
N VAL A 15 -2.56 10.55 -4.65
CA VAL A 15 -2.57 11.24 -5.95
C VAL A 15 -3.89 11.96 -6.21
N ILE A 16 -5.03 11.32 -5.90
CA ILE A 16 -6.36 11.94 -6.00
C ILE A 16 -6.45 13.16 -5.08
N GLY A 17 -6.00 13.04 -3.83
CA GLY A 17 -6.04 14.13 -2.85
C GLY A 17 -5.23 15.35 -3.31
N PHE A 18 -3.98 15.15 -3.76
CA PHE A 18 -3.17 16.25 -4.28
C PHE A 18 -3.76 16.84 -5.57
N GLY A 19 -4.32 16.00 -6.45
CA GLY A 19 -5.01 16.46 -7.66
C GLY A 19 -6.22 17.34 -7.34
N LEU A 20 -7.04 16.96 -6.35
CA LEU A 20 -8.18 17.77 -5.90
C LEU A 20 -7.74 19.12 -5.32
N VAL A 21 -6.65 19.16 -4.55
CA VAL A 21 -6.11 20.43 -4.03
C VAL A 21 -5.66 21.34 -5.17
N VAL A 22 -4.93 20.82 -6.16
CA VAL A 22 -4.52 21.61 -7.33
C VAL A 22 -5.74 22.14 -8.08
N VAL A 23 -6.73 21.27 -8.38
CA VAL A 23 -7.95 21.69 -9.05
C VAL A 23 -8.68 22.78 -8.26
N PHE A 24 -8.77 22.63 -6.94
CA PHE A 24 -9.41 23.63 -6.08
C PHE A 24 -8.69 24.98 -6.12
N LEU A 25 -7.35 25.01 -6.05
CA LEU A 25 -6.59 26.27 -6.15
C LEU A 25 -6.80 26.96 -7.50
N TRP A 26 -6.81 26.20 -8.59
CA TRP A 26 -7.08 26.76 -9.92
C TRP A 26 -8.53 27.26 -10.07
N LEU A 27 -9.49 26.60 -9.43
CA LEU A 27 -10.87 27.08 -9.38
C LEU A 27 -10.99 28.36 -8.55
N ASP A 28 -10.30 28.43 -7.40
CA ASP A 28 -10.26 29.62 -6.54
C ASP A 28 -9.76 30.85 -7.33
N GLU A 29 -8.69 30.67 -8.09
CA GLU A 29 -8.11 31.69 -8.95
C GLU A 29 -9.04 32.13 -10.10
N ILE A 30 -9.69 31.18 -10.77
CA ILE A 30 -10.56 31.47 -11.93
C ILE A 30 -11.87 32.14 -11.51
N PHE A 31 -12.44 31.70 -10.39
CA PHE A 31 -13.75 32.12 -9.93
C PHE A 31 -13.71 33.23 -8.87
N ASP A 32 -12.53 33.61 -8.37
CA ASP A 32 -12.35 34.59 -7.29
C ASP A 32 -13.32 34.28 -6.13
N LEU A 33 -13.28 33.03 -5.65
CA LEU A 33 -14.20 32.56 -4.61
C LEU A 33 -14.20 33.45 -3.36
N PRO A 34 -13.07 34.03 -2.88
CA PRO A 34 -13.08 34.97 -1.76
C PRO A 34 -13.94 36.22 -2.04
N HIS A 35 -13.95 36.72 -3.28
CA HIS A 35 -14.82 37.82 -3.66
C HIS A 35 -16.30 37.42 -3.58
N TYR A 36 -16.67 36.30 -4.20
CA TYR A 36 -18.08 35.87 -4.27
C TYR A 36 -18.64 35.35 -2.94
N LEU A 37 -17.81 34.68 -2.14
CA LEU A 37 -18.25 34.02 -0.90
C LEU A 37 -18.10 34.93 0.33
N LEU A 38 -17.05 35.75 0.39
CA LEU A 38 -16.68 36.53 1.58
C LEU A 38 -16.74 38.05 1.36
N GLY A 39 -17.01 38.52 0.14
CA GLY A 39 -17.06 39.95 -0.17
C GLY A 39 -15.69 40.64 -0.12
N ALA A 40 -14.61 39.87 -0.31
CA ALA A 40 -13.25 40.41 -0.42
C ALA A 40 -13.12 41.32 -1.67
N PRO A 41 -12.13 42.23 -1.73
CA PRO A 41 -11.86 42.99 -2.95
C PRO A 41 -11.51 42.04 -4.10
N ALA A 42 -12.02 42.32 -5.31
CA ALA A 42 -11.76 41.51 -6.49
C ALA A 42 -10.26 41.46 -6.80
N THR A 43 -9.74 40.26 -7.03
CA THR A 43 -8.32 40.04 -7.32
C THR A 43 -8.12 39.71 -8.80
N PRO A 44 -7.07 40.25 -9.45
CA PRO A 44 -6.77 39.90 -10.83
C PRO A 44 -6.10 38.52 -10.91
N ILE A 45 -6.36 37.78 -11.99
CA ILE A 45 -5.78 36.45 -12.21
C ILE A 45 -4.25 36.52 -12.17
N ASN A 46 -3.64 35.89 -11.16
CA ASN A 46 -2.22 35.81 -10.89
C ASN A 46 -1.63 34.43 -11.22
N TRP A 47 -1.43 34.19 -12.52
CA TRP A 47 -0.82 32.96 -13.03
C TRP A 47 0.52 32.58 -12.37
N SER A 48 1.29 33.57 -11.91
CA SER A 48 2.60 33.31 -11.29
C SER A 48 2.49 32.66 -9.91
N GLU A 49 1.47 33.03 -9.15
CA GLU A 49 1.16 32.47 -7.83
C GLU A 49 0.62 31.05 -7.99
N SER A 50 -0.40 30.85 -8.83
CA SER A 50 -0.99 29.53 -9.03
C SER A 50 0.03 28.52 -9.61
N LEU A 51 0.96 28.97 -10.46
CA LEU A 51 2.07 28.13 -10.95
C LEU A 51 3.05 27.74 -9.83
N LEU A 52 3.43 28.68 -8.96
CA LEU A 52 4.34 28.42 -7.84
C LEU A 52 3.71 27.48 -6.81
N GLU A 53 2.44 27.70 -6.47
CA GLU A 53 1.69 26.83 -5.56
C GLU A 53 1.56 25.41 -6.12
N THR A 54 1.21 25.30 -7.40
CA THR A 54 1.14 24.03 -8.11
C THR A 54 2.50 23.32 -8.07
N ALA A 55 3.60 24.03 -8.33
CA ALA A 55 4.95 23.46 -8.26
C ALA A 55 5.31 22.97 -6.85
N TYR A 56 5.00 23.74 -5.81
CA TYR A 56 5.21 23.33 -4.42
C TYR A 56 4.40 22.07 -4.05
N ILE A 57 3.14 22.01 -4.46
CA ILE A 57 2.28 20.83 -4.24
C ILE A 57 2.85 19.60 -4.95
N PHE A 58 3.31 19.73 -6.19
CA PHE A 58 3.93 18.61 -6.91
C PHE A 58 5.20 18.11 -6.22
N LEU A 59 6.04 19.03 -5.71
CA LEU A 59 7.24 18.66 -4.94
C LEU A 59 6.88 17.92 -3.65
N LEU A 60 5.89 18.41 -2.91
CA LEU A 60 5.39 17.73 -1.70
C LEU A 60 4.78 16.37 -2.03
N ALA A 61 3.90 16.29 -3.04
CA ALA A 61 3.26 15.06 -3.48
C ALA A 61 4.30 14.01 -3.86
N PHE A 62 5.33 14.40 -4.62
CA PHE A 62 6.44 13.52 -4.98
C PHE A 62 7.20 13.01 -3.74
N MET A 63 7.51 13.90 -2.80
CA MET A 63 8.21 13.54 -1.56
C MET A 63 7.37 12.58 -0.71
N ILE A 64 6.09 12.87 -0.51
CA ILE A 64 5.16 12.11 0.32
C ILE A 64 4.97 10.71 -0.28
N THR A 65 4.64 10.60 -1.56
CA THR A 65 4.47 9.29 -2.20
C THR A 65 5.78 8.48 -2.19
N ARG A 66 6.95 9.11 -2.34
CA ARG A 66 8.26 8.44 -2.18
C ARG A 66 8.42 7.90 -0.76
N MET A 67 8.08 8.68 0.27
CA MET A 67 8.18 8.30 1.67
C MET A 67 7.20 7.17 2.03
N SER A 68 5.92 7.31 1.68
CA SER A 68 4.88 6.31 1.89
C SER A 68 5.27 4.96 1.28
N ARG A 69 5.78 4.96 0.04
CA ARG A 69 6.29 3.74 -0.61
C ARG A 69 7.50 3.12 0.12
N ARG A 70 8.34 3.89 0.81
CA ARG A 70 9.45 3.34 1.62
C ARG A 70 8.92 2.68 2.90
N ILE A 71 7.98 3.32 3.58
CA ILE A 71 7.37 2.79 4.81
C ILE A 71 6.61 1.49 4.51
N LEU A 72 5.77 1.49 3.48
CA LEU A 72 5.03 0.30 3.03
C LEU A 72 5.94 -0.85 2.57
N ARG A 73 7.18 -0.57 2.15
CA ARG A 73 8.18 -1.60 1.84
C ARG A 73 8.74 -2.25 3.11
N ARG A 74 9.00 -1.46 4.16
CA ARG A 74 9.53 -1.95 5.44
C ARG A 74 8.52 -2.81 6.19
N LEU A 75 7.22 -2.47 6.14
CA LEU A 75 6.17 -3.27 6.76
C LEU A 75 6.16 -4.74 6.27
N ARG A 76 6.39 -4.98 4.96
CA ARG A 76 6.52 -6.35 4.41
C ARG A 76 7.65 -7.15 5.03
N TYR A 77 8.71 -6.48 5.47
CA TYR A 77 9.87 -7.16 6.04
C TYR A 77 9.57 -7.66 7.46
N LEU A 78 8.72 -6.96 8.22
CA LEU A 78 8.29 -7.39 9.55
C LEU A 78 7.23 -8.49 9.48
N GLU A 79 6.35 -8.49 8.47
CA GLU A 79 5.37 -9.55 8.21
C GLU A 79 6.01 -10.87 7.75
N ALA A 80 7.28 -10.85 7.32
CA ALA A 80 7.96 -12.03 6.75
C ALA A 80 8.50 -13.04 7.78
N PHE A 81 8.33 -12.79 9.08
CA PHE A 81 8.72 -13.75 10.12
C PHE A 81 7.62 -14.79 10.36
N LEU A 82 7.71 -15.90 9.63
CA LEU A 82 6.86 -17.07 9.87
C LEU A 82 7.24 -17.73 11.19
N ARG A 83 6.38 -17.62 12.20
CA ARG A 83 6.55 -18.36 13.46
C ARG A 83 6.07 -19.78 13.26
N VAL A 84 7.01 -20.73 13.26
CA VAL A 84 6.75 -22.16 13.15
C VAL A 84 6.99 -22.85 14.48
N CYS A 85 6.08 -23.71 14.91
CA CYS A 85 6.26 -24.55 16.09
C CYS A 85 7.37 -25.56 15.83
N SER A 86 8.40 -25.56 16.67
CA SER A 86 9.56 -26.46 16.53
C SER A 86 9.22 -27.94 16.71
N HIS A 87 8.09 -28.26 17.34
CA HIS A 87 7.68 -29.65 17.59
C HIS A 87 6.73 -30.20 16.52
N CYS A 88 5.65 -29.47 16.21
CA CYS A 88 4.58 -29.94 15.33
C CYS A 88 4.51 -29.22 13.97
N HIS A 89 5.44 -28.30 13.70
CA HIS A 89 5.57 -27.59 12.42
C HIS A 89 4.34 -26.75 12.00
N ARG A 90 3.39 -26.52 12.92
CA ARG A 90 2.28 -25.59 12.73
C ARG A 90 2.79 -24.15 12.64
N VAL A 91 2.08 -23.33 11.89
CA VAL A 91 2.36 -21.91 11.70
C VAL A 91 1.46 -21.08 12.61
N LEU A 92 1.99 -20.06 13.28
CA LEU A 92 1.19 -19.07 13.99
C LEU A 92 0.71 -18.00 13.00
N ALA A 93 -0.59 -18.00 12.71
CA ALA A 93 -1.26 -17.04 11.85
C ALA A 93 -2.44 -16.41 12.60
N ASP A 94 -2.57 -15.08 12.57
CA ASP A 94 -3.67 -14.33 13.20
C ASP A 94 -3.96 -14.73 14.67
N GLY A 95 -2.91 -15.07 15.42
CA GLY A 95 -3.01 -15.48 16.83
C GLY A 95 -3.38 -16.96 17.07
N ALA A 96 -3.58 -17.76 16.02
CA ALA A 96 -3.89 -19.19 16.10
C ALA A 96 -2.83 -20.08 15.42
N TRP A 97 -2.65 -21.29 15.93
CA TRP A 97 -1.74 -22.29 15.35
C TRP A 97 -2.47 -23.13 14.29
N VAL A 98 -2.14 -22.91 13.02
CA VAL A 98 -2.75 -23.60 11.88
C VAL A 98 -1.77 -24.58 11.22
N PRO A 99 -2.25 -25.66 10.58
CA PRO A 99 -1.42 -26.52 9.72
C PRO A 99 -0.72 -25.71 8.64
N MET A 100 0.53 -26.06 8.32
CA MET A 100 1.32 -25.36 7.30
C MET A 100 0.65 -25.41 5.92
N GLU A 101 0.01 -26.53 5.59
CA GLU A 101 -0.70 -26.72 4.32
C GLU A 101 -1.88 -25.76 4.18
N GLN A 102 -2.61 -25.57 5.28
CA GLN A 102 -3.71 -24.61 5.34
C GLN A 102 -3.19 -23.18 5.18
N TYR A 103 -2.14 -22.82 5.94
CA TYR A 103 -1.52 -21.49 5.84
C TYR A 103 -1.01 -21.18 4.43
N LEU A 104 -0.33 -22.13 3.80
CA LEU A 104 0.20 -21.99 2.44
C LEU A 104 -0.93 -21.90 1.40
N GLY A 105 -1.99 -22.70 1.55
CA GLY A 105 -3.15 -22.64 0.66
C GLY A 105 -3.87 -21.29 0.72
N GLU A 106 -4.06 -20.75 1.92
CA GLU A 106 -4.74 -19.47 2.14
C GLU A 106 -3.88 -18.26 1.73
N GLN A 107 -2.58 -18.27 2.05
CA GLN A 107 -1.71 -17.11 1.84
C GLN A 107 -1.05 -17.05 0.46
N ALA A 108 -0.73 -18.21 -0.12
CA ALA A 108 0.00 -18.29 -1.39
C ALA A 108 -0.86 -18.77 -2.57
N GLU A 109 -2.17 -19.01 -2.38
CA GLU A 109 -3.10 -19.50 -3.40
C GLU A 109 -2.60 -20.78 -4.10
N ILE A 110 -1.78 -21.59 -3.41
CA ILE A 110 -1.23 -22.84 -3.92
C ILE A 110 -2.03 -24.05 -3.45
N ARG A 111 -2.18 -25.05 -4.33
CA ARG A 111 -2.69 -26.36 -3.92
C ARG A 111 -1.56 -27.16 -3.30
N VAL A 112 -1.71 -27.50 -2.02
CA VAL A 112 -0.75 -28.31 -1.28
C VAL A 112 -1.21 -29.77 -1.29
N SER A 113 -0.37 -30.65 -1.84
CA SER A 113 -0.59 -32.11 -1.81
C SER A 113 0.47 -32.77 -0.92
N ARG A 114 0.08 -33.84 -0.23
CA ARG A 114 1.02 -34.70 0.48
C ARG A 114 1.61 -35.72 -0.50
N GLY A 115 2.94 -35.78 -0.56
CA GLY A 115 3.68 -36.79 -1.32
C GLY A 115 4.87 -37.29 -0.50
N LEU A 116 5.44 -38.44 -0.88
CA LEU A 116 6.71 -38.88 -0.32
C LEU A 116 7.86 -38.27 -1.10
N CYS A 117 8.91 -37.83 -0.40
CA CYS A 117 10.17 -37.54 -1.07
C CYS A 117 10.90 -38.86 -1.40
N PRO A 118 11.84 -38.85 -2.37
CA PRO A 118 12.59 -40.05 -2.76
C PRO A 118 13.33 -40.73 -1.60
N ASP A 119 13.73 -39.98 -0.57
CA ASP A 119 14.42 -40.52 0.60
C ASP A 119 13.45 -41.32 1.50
N CYS A 120 12.23 -40.82 1.71
CA CYS A 120 11.20 -41.52 2.47
C CYS A 120 10.71 -42.76 1.74
N GLU A 121 10.58 -42.69 0.41
CA GLU A 121 10.19 -43.83 -0.41
C GLU A 121 11.21 -44.97 -0.31
N LYS A 122 12.52 -44.66 -0.42
CA LYS A 122 13.59 -45.65 -0.25
C LYS A 122 13.54 -46.33 1.11
N ASN A 123 13.35 -45.58 2.19
CA ASN A 123 13.32 -46.13 3.55
C ASN A 123 12.08 -47.02 3.81
N LEU A 124 10.95 -46.76 3.13
CA LEU A 124 9.72 -47.53 3.30
C LEU A 124 9.75 -48.87 2.57
N TYR A 125 10.46 -48.94 1.43
CA TYR A 125 10.58 -50.15 0.60
C TYR A 125 11.89 -50.92 0.81
N SER A 126 12.79 -50.43 1.68
CA SER A 126 14.03 -51.11 2.05
C SER A 126 13.89 -52.11 3.21
N SER A 127 12.66 -52.44 3.62
CA SER A 127 12.34 -53.47 4.61
C SER A 127 11.87 -54.76 3.96
#